data_AF-A0A504J891-F1
#
_entry.id   AF-A0A504J891-F1
#
_cell.length_a   1.000
_cell.length_b   1.000
_cell.length_c   1.000
_cell.angle_alpha   90.00
_cell.angle_beta   90.00
_cell.angle_gamma   90.00
#
_symmetry.space_group_name_H-M   'P 1'
#
loop_
_entity.id
_entity.type
_entity.pdbx_description
1 polymer ?
#
loop_
_entity_poly.entity_id
_entity_poly.type
_entity_poly.pdbx_seq_one_letter_code
_entity_poly.pdbx_strand_id
1 'polypeptide(L)'
;MKIMAIFISLMLFSPLFTVSIKSIEQDTPTKYYINNVRVTKKKFDKKLVKMVDIKDWFCVDTNIGGITGYNCRDKSGQEYIYKCITESKNNKCILNKIRVDISKPMIKNIN
;
A
#
# COMPACT_ATOMS: atom_id res chain seq x y z
N MET A 1 52.49 36.85 -49.18
CA MET A 1 51.66 37.32 -48.05
C MET A 1 50.96 36.13 -47.43
N LYS A 2 51.22 35.85 -46.15
CA LYS A 2 50.54 34.79 -45.39
C LYS A 2 49.84 35.46 -44.21
N ILE A 3 48.51 35.50 -44.25
CA ILE A 3 47.69 35.95 -43.12
C ILE A 3 47.49 34.72 -42.24
N MET A 4 48.18 34.66 -41.10
CA MET A 4 47.85 33.69 -40.06
C MET A 4 46.70 34.24 -39.24
N ALA A 5 45.52 33.66 -39.40
CA ALA A 5 44.36 33.91 -38.58
C ALA A 5 44.58 33.29 -37.19
N ILE A 6 44.59 34.11 -36.15
CA ILE A 6 44.59 33.65 -34.75
C ILE A 6 43.12 33.44 -34.37
N PHE A 7 42.69 32.18 -34.32
CA PHE A 7 41.36 31.81 -33.86
C PHE A 7 41.28 31.84 -32.32
N ILE A 8 40.48 32.82 -31.88
CA ILE A 8 39.75 33.01 -30.63
C ILE A 8 39.71 31.77 -29.70
N SER A 9 40.17 32.01 -28.47
CA SER A 9 40.07 31.15 -27.30
C SER A 9 38.62 30.70 -27.05
N LEU A 10 38.38 29.39 -27.18
CA LEU A 10 37.14 28.74 -26.79
C LEU A 10 37.26 28.36 -25.30
N MET A 11 36.82 29.24 -24.41
CA MET A 11 36.60 28.87 -23.01
C MET A 11 35.44 27.87 -22.94
N LEU A 12 35.77 26.59 -22.85
CA LEU A 12 34.82 25.53 -22.55
C LEU A 12 34.39 25.68 -21.08
N PHE A 13 33.30 26.40 -20.86
CA PHE A 13 32.46 26.25 -19.68
C PHE A 13 31.96 24.80 -19.66
N SER A 14 32.55 23.95 -18.83
CA SER A 14 31.95 22.67 -18.49
C SER A 14 30.73 22.94 -17.60
N PRO A 15 29.51 22.51 -17.97
CA PRO A 15 28.42 22.50 -17.01
C PRO A 15 28.76 21.46 -15.95
N LEU A 16 29.00 21.91 -14.72
CA LEU A 16 28.95 21.03 -13.56
C LEU A 16 27.54 20.46 -13.49
N PHE A 17 27.37 19.24 -14.00
CA PHE A 17 26.17 18.45 -13.74
C PHE A 17 26.20 18.05 -12.26
N THR A 18 25.62 18.89 -11.40
CA THR A 18 25.21 18.47 -10.06
C THR A 18 24.11 17.43 -10.23
N VAL A 19 24.50 16.15 -10.23
CA VAL A 19 23.57 15.03 -10.12
C VAL A 19 22.91 15.15 -8.74
N SER A 20 21.70 15.71 -8.72
CA SER A 20 20.82 15.65 -7.56
C SER A 20 20.44 14.17 -7.38
N ILE A 21 21.17 13.46 -6.52
CA ILE A 21 20.79 12.13 -6.07
C ILE A 21 19.56 12.35 -5.18
N LYS A 22 18.38 12.42 -5.80
CA LYS A 22 17.13 12.13 -5.08
C LYS A 22 17.30 10.72 -4.53
N SER A 23 17.30 10.58 -3.22
CA SER A 23 17.24 9.29 -2.56
C SER A 23 16.00 8.55 -3.11
N ILE A 24 16.23 7.56 -3.96
CA ILE A 24 15.19 6.64 -4.40
C ILE A 24 14.94 5.75 -3.19
N GLU A 25 14.00 6.15 -2.31
CA GLU A 25 13.37 5.20 -1.41
C GLU A 25 12.76 4.11 -2.31
N GLN A 26 13.41 2.95 -2.37
CA GLN A 26 12.84 1.78 -3.02
C GLN A 26 11.66 1.32 -2.17
N ASP A 27 10.47 1.82 -2.50
CA ASP A 27 9.24 1.37 -1.87
C ASP A 27 9.15 -0.16 -1.97
N THR A 28 9.17 -0.83 -0.81
CA THR A 28 8.99 -2.27 -0.74
C THR A 28 7.62 -2.61 -1.36
N PRO A 29 7.54 -3.48 -2.39
CA PRO A 29 6.29 -3.75 -3.07
C PRO A 29 5.27 -4.38 -2.13
N THR A 30 4.05 -3.83 -2.12
CA THR A 30 2.96 -4.30 -1.25
C THR A 30 2.49 -5.70 -1.67
N LYS A 31 2.38 -6.62 -0.70
CA LYS A 31 1.86 -7.97 -0.91
C LYS A 31 0.36 -8.04 -0.55
N TYR A 32 -0.45 -8.74 -1.33
CA TYR A 32 -1.90 -8.80 -1.13
C TYR A 32 -2.36 -10.22 -0.78
N TYR A 33 -3.25 -10.37 0.19
CA TYR A 33 -3.72 -11.67 0.69
C TYR A 33 -5.24 -11.69 0.87
N ILE A 34 -5.89 -12.76 0.44
CA ILE A 34 -7.30 -13.05 0.75
C ILE A 34 -7.35 -14.39 1.47
N ASN A 35 -7.85 -14.43 2.71
CA ASN A 35 -7.91 -15.64 3.54
C ASN A 35 -6.54 -16.34 3.62
N ASN A 36 -5.49 -15.58 3.93
CA ASN A 36 -4.10 -16.02 3.96
C ASN A 36 -3.51 -16.52 2.62
N VAL A 37 -4.25 -16.50 1.51
CA VAL A 37 -3.74 -16.84 0.17
C VAL A 37 -3.24 -15.59 -0.53
N ARG A 38 -1.98 -15.60 -0.98
CA ARG A 38 -1.40 -14.49 -1.75
C ARG A 38 -2.12 -14.34 -3.09
N VAL A 39 -2.50 -13.11 -3.43
CA VAL A 39 -3.18 -12.76 -4.69
C VAL A 39 -2.53 -11.54 -5.33
N THR A 40 -2.89 -11.26 -6.58
CA THR A 40 -2.50 -10.01 -7.25
C THR A 40 -3.32 -8.84 -6.70
N LYS A 41 -2.76 -7.62 -6.78
CA LYS A 41 -3.50 -6.38 -6.46
C LYS A 41 -4.84 -6.31 -7.17
N LYS A 42 -4.85 -6.59 -8.49
CA LYS A 42 -6.08 -6.61 -9.31
C LYS A 42 -7.16 -7.55 -8.76
N LYS A 43 -6.77 -8.74 -8.28
CA LYS A 43 -7.73 -9.71 -7.69
C LYS A 43 -8.20 -9.25 -6.30
N PHE A 44 -7.31 -8.65 -5.52
CA PHE A 44 -7.62 -8.07 -4.22
C PHE A 44 -8.63 -6.92 -4.35
N ASP A 45 -8.34 -5.92 -5.17
CA ASP A 45 -9.19 -4.75 -5.40
C ASP A 45 -10.58 -5.15 -5.90
N LYS A 46 -10.64 -6.11 -6.84
CA LYS A 46 -11.91 -6.67 -7.33
C LYS A 46 -12.76 -7.33 -6.24
N LYS A 47 -12.15 -7.90 -5.20
CA LYS A 47 -12.87 -8.47 -4.06
C LYS A 47 -13.25 -7.36 -3.07
N LEU A 48 -12.37 -6.39 -2.83
CA LEU A 48 -12.61 -5.27 -1.92
C LEU A 48 -13.78 -4.37 -2.38
N VAL A 49 -13.89 -4.06 -3.67
CA VAL A 49 -15.01 -3.27 -4.24
C VAL A 49 -16.37 -3.94 -4.04
N LYS A 50 -16.40 -5.25 -3.76
CA LYS A 50 -17.65 -5.99 -3.48
C LYS A 50 -18.01 -5.99 -1.99
N MET A 51 -17.20 -5.35 -1.16
CA MET A 51 -17.41 -5.25 0.28
C MET A 51 -18.18 -3.97 0.61
N VAL A 52 -18.94 -4.04 1.68
CA VAL A 52 -19.61 -2.91 2.32
C VAL A 52 -19.02 -2.79 3.73
N ASP A 53 -18.58 -1.60 4.10
CA ASP A 53 -18.05 -1.33 5.43
C ASP A 53 -19.15 -1.52 6.47
N ILE A 54 -18.88 -2.31 7.51
CA ILE A 54 -19.86 -2.60 8.57
C ILE A 54 -19.62 -1.69 9.77
N LYS A 55 -18.36 -1.48 10.19
CA LYS A 55 -17.92 -0.57 11.28
C LYS A 55 -16.41 -0.66 11.59
N ASP A 56 -15.97 0.18 12.51
CA ASP A 56 -14.70 0.18 13.25
C ASP A 56 -13.43 0.29 12.41
N TRP A 57 -13.26 1.46 11.78
CA TRP A 57 -11.95 1.87 11.32
C TRP A 57 -10.97 1.97 12.49
N PHE A 58 -9.78 1.44 12.30
CA PHE A 58 -8.68 1.60 13.24
C PHE A 58 -7.41 2.01 12.50
N CYS A 59 -6.59 2.76 13.24
CA CYS A 59 -5.23 3.13 12.85
C CYS A 59 -4.35 2.89 14.06
N VAL A 60 -3.22 2.21 13.87
CA VAL A 60 -2.25 1.92 14.91
C VAL A 60 -0.87 2.24 14.36
N ASP A 61 -0.20 3.20 14.97
CA ASP A 61 1.19 3.52 14.66
C ASP A 61 2.11 2.40 15.17
N THR A 62 3.15 2.09 14.42
CA THR A 62 4.22 1.17 14.82
C THR A 62 5.55 1.91 14.83
N ASN A 63 6.56 1.34 15.49
CA ASN A 63 7.89 1.96 15.55
C ASN A 63 8.55 2.15 14.17
N ILE A 64 8.03 1.51 13.12
CA ILE A 64 8.60 1.48 11.77
C ILE A 64 7.57 1.75 10.67
N GLY A 65 6.39 2.29 11.03
CA GLY A 65 5.28 2.48 10.11
C GLY A 65 3.91 2.55 10.79
N GLY A 66 2.91 1.88 10.22
CA GLY A 66 1.55 1.88 10.73
C GLY A 66 0.65 0.80 10.14
N ILE A 67 -0.47 0.56 10.80
CA ILE A 67 -1.48 -0.42 10.41
C ILE A 67 -2.84 0.28 10.36
N THR A 68 -3.54 0.16 9.24
CA THR A 68 -4.95 0.60 9.11
C THR A 68 -5.85 -0.58 8.82
N GLY A 69 -7.12 -0.50 9.18
CA GLY A 69 -8.09 -1.54 8.87
C GLY A 69 -9.51 -1.22 9.28
N TYR A 70 -10.44 -2.08 8.88
CA TYR A 70 -11.87 -2.00 9.20
C TYR A 70 -12.56 -3.35 9.02
N ASN A 71 -13.76 -3.50 9.58
CA ASN A 71 -14.61 -4.67 9.36
C ASN A 71 -15.56 -4.41 8.18
N CYS A 72 -15.70 -5.39 7.30
CA CYS A 72 -16.53 -5.28 6.10
C CYS A 72 -17.31 -6.57 5.78
N ARG A 73 -18.40 -6.45 5.03
CA ARG A 73 -19.28 -7.55 4.63
C ARG A 73 -19.31 -7.68 3.13
N ASP A 74 -19.38 -8.90 2.61
CA ASP A 74 -19.79 -9.06 1.22
C ASP A 74 -21.32 -9.15 1.06
N LYS A 75 -21.77 -9.14 -0.19
CA LYS A 75 -23.20 -9.23 -0.55
C LYS A 75 -23.89 -10.50 -0.04
N SER A 76 -23.13 -11.55 0.30
CA SER A 76 -23.69 -12.81 0.84
C SER A 76 -23.88 -12.76 2.35
N GLY A 77 -23.49 -11.66 3.01
CA GLY A 77 -23.56 -11.53 4.45
C GLY A 77 -22.29 -11.99 5.18
N GLN A 78 -21.29 -12.53 4.46
CA GLN A 78 -20.03 -12.96 5.06
C GLN A 78 -19.20 -11.76 5.50
N GLU A 79 -18.81 -11.76 6.78
CA GLU A 79 -17.96 -10.72 7.35
C GLU A 79 -16.47 -11.02 7.18
N TYR A 80 -15.70 -9.94 7.07
CA TYR A 80 -14.27 -9.92 6.85
C TYR A 80 -13.62 -8.82 7.70
N ILE A 81 -12.34 -9.00 8.00
CA ILE A 81 -11.47 -7.96 8.50
C ILE A 81 -10.50 -7.59 7.39
N TYR A 82 -10.51 -6.33 7.00
CA TYR A 82 -9.50 -5.72 6.13
C TYR A 82 -8.40 -5.08 6.99
N LYS A 83 -7.14 -5.30 6.62
CA LYS A 83 -5.97 -4.63 7.22
C LYS A 83 -4.93 -4.32 6.16
N CYS A 84 -4.31 -3.15 6.21
CA CYS A 84 -3.06 -2.85 5.51
C CYS A 84 -1.98 -2.48 6.52
N ILE A 85 -0.82 -3.08 6.34
CA ILE A 85 0.41 -2.85 7.11
C ILE A 85 1.36 -2.12 6.17
N THR A 86 1.79 -0.94 6.60
CA THR A 86 2.76 -0.10 5.89
C THR A 86 3.96 0.04 6.81
N GLU A 87 4.98 -0.77 6.60
CA GLU A 87 6.18 -0.81 7.42
C GLU A 87 7.40 -0.86 6.49
N SER A 88 8.51 -0.25 6.89
CA SER A 88 9.73 -0.10 6.07
C SER A 88 10.14 -1.33 5.24
N LYS A 89 9.90 -2.56 5.74
CA LYS A 89 10.24 -3.83 5.05
C LYS A 89 9.05 -4.78 4.83
N ASN A 90 7.85 -4.40 5.23
CA ASN A 90 6.71 -5.33 5.33
C ASN A 90 5.39 -4.67 4.93
N ASN A 91 5.32 -4.24 3.67
CA ASN A 91 4.09 -3.72 3.09
C ASN A 91 3.16 -4.87 2.71
N LYS A 92 1.99 -4.98 3.35
CA LYS A 92 0.97 -5.98 2.97
C LYS A 92 -0.45 -5.55 3.28
N CYS A 93 -1.38 -5.96 2.44
CA CYS A 93 -2.82 -5.82 2.65
C CYS A 93 -3.48 -7.19 2.70
N ILE A 94 -4.40 -7.36 3.65
CA ILE A 94 -5.00 -8.64 4.02
C ILE A 94 -6.52 -8.44 4.12
N LEU A 95 -7.26 -9.39 3.57
CA LEU A 95 -8.71 -9.50 3.74
C LEU A 95 -9.04 -10.92 4.22
N ASN A 96 -9.42 -11.08 5.48
CA ASN A 96 -9.65 -12.38 6.10
C ASN A 96 -11.10 -12.51 6.58
N LYS A 97 -11.73 -13.65 6.29
CA LYS A 97 -13.05 -13.99 6.82
C LYS A 97 -13.04 -14.02 8.35
N ILE A 98 -14.05 -13.40 8.97
CA ILE A 98 -14.37 -13.61 10.37
C ILE A 98 -15.13 -14.94 10.44
N ARG A 99 -14.62 -15.90 11.22
CA ARG A 99 -15.40 -17.10 11.54
C ARG A 99 -16.49 -16.65 12.51
N VAL A 100 -17.74 -16.63 12.06
CA VAL A 100 -18.88 -16.55 12.95
C VAL A 100 -19.01 -17.92 13.60
N ASP A 101 -18.73 -18.00 14.90
CA ASP A 101 -18.99 -19.21 15.67
C ASP A 101 -20.52 -19.34 15.83
N ILE A 102 -21.13 -20.23 15.05
CA ILE A 102 -22.59 -20.43 15.00
C ILE A 102 -23.10 -21.11 16.29
N SER A 103 -22.23 -21.40 17.26
CA SER A 103 -22.56 -22.09 18.51
C SER A 103 -23.23 -21.22 19.58
N LYS A 104 -23.35 -19.89 19.41
CA LYS A 104 -24.11 -19.03 20.33
C LYS A 104 -25.34 -18.43 19.65
N PRO A 105 -26.56 -18.94 19.91
CA PRO A 105 -27.77 -18.22 19.53
C PRO A 105 -27.79 -16.86 20.24
N MET A 106 -28.06 -15.80 19.48
CA MET A 106 -28.39 -14.49 20.04
C MET A 106 -29.65 -14.64 20.89
N ILE A 107 -29.49 -14.59 22.21
CA ILE A 107 -30.62 -14.38 23.12
C ILE A 107 -31.11 -12.96 22.86
N LYS A 108 -32.21 -12.82 22.12
CA LYS A 108 -32.96 -11.57 22.05
C LYS A 108 -33.58 -11.35 23.42
N ASN A 109 -32.99 -10.47 24.23
CA ASN A 109 -33.69 -9.91 25.38
C ASN A 109 -34.78 -8.98 24.84
N ILE A 110 -36.00 -9.47 24.88
CA ILE A 110 -37.21 -8.65 24.79
C ILE A 110 -37.51 -8.23 26.23
N ASN A 111 -37.36 -6.94 26.51
CA ASN A 111 -38.04 -6.26 27.61
C ASN A 111 -39.18 -5.45 27.02
#